data_AF-A0AA41SGF3-F1
#
_entry.id   AF-A0AA41SGF3-F1
#
_cell.length_a   1.000
_cell.length_b   1.000
_cell.length_c   1.000
_cell.angle_alpha   90.00
_cell.angle_beta   90.00
_cell.angle_gamma   90.00
#
_symmetry.space_group_name_H-M   'P 1'
#
loop_
_entity.id
_entity.type
_entity.pdbx_description
1 polymer ?
#
loop_
_entity_poly.entity_id
_entity_poly.type
_entity_poly.pdbx_seq_one_letter_code
_entity_poly.pdbx_strand_id
1 'polypeptide(L)'
;MAGSSSVQKVQNGLSDVSLNGGSKWGDQMSSKSSSSDGGSVRGGDKNKKFRKNNSSNGGDKNKKFTKNTYIEVFDKSKSTHHYYNVYFYKEKTIKTTVTHTASKVDQWINNVYNAKHDKLDNLIVGLDIEWRRMRNYQSKRNKVAVLQLCVGRHCLIFQFSCCDAIPESLHDFLGNEKFIFVGSGIQSDAYKLLVDYNLRVARTEELGSLAAYELTETEEDCAESPFHGAGLKELTREILKKELPKKRGTQWSDWQKNFLRDEQVEYACLDAFVSFRLGMRLLNRGNPVHTENNDKDPSQPEEVEEE
;
A
#
# COMPACT_ATOMS: atom_id res chain seq x y z
N MET A 1 40.52 -51.41 18.66
CA MET A 1 39.72 -50.27 19.16
C MET A 1 39.93 -49.14 18.17
N ALA A 2 39.00 -48.88 17.22
CA ALA A 2 37.84 -47.99 17.38
C ALA A 2 38.27 -46.60 17.88
N GLY A 3 38.03 -45.47 17.21
CA GLY A 3 37.34 -45.14 15.97
C GLY A 3 37.49 -43.63 15.70
N SER A 4 37.25 -43.22 14.46
CA SER A 4 37.31 -41.87 13.88
C SER A 4 36.54 -40.77 14.63
N SER A 5 36.94 -39.50 14.42
CA SER A 5 36.01 -38.47 13.93
C SER A 5 36.76 -37.26 13.33
N SER A 6 36.51 -37.03 12.05
CA SER A 6 36.86 -35.83 11.28
C SER A 6 35.77 -34.78 11.45
N VAL A 7 36.12 -33.49 11.54
CA VAL A 7 35.17 -32.39 11.46
C VAL A 7 35.38 -31.64 10.13
N GLN A 8 34.50 -31.96 9.17
CA GLN A 8 34.12 -31.08 8.05
C GLN A 8 32.59 -30.92 8.13
N LYS A 9 32.11 -29.68 8.19
CA LYS A 9 30.72 -29.29 7.85
C LYS A 9 30.82 -28.03 6.98
N VAL A 10 30.80 -28.16 5.66
CA VAL A 10 29.63 -28.31 4.75
C VAL A 10 29.06 -26.94 4.36
N GLN A 11 29.59 -26.46 3.24
CA GLN A 11 28.87 -25.70 2.22
C GLN A 11 27.90 -26.67 1.53
N ASN A 12 26.64 -26.25 1.38
CA ASN A 12 25.61 -26.65 0.39
C ASN A 12 24.34 -25.90 0.84
N GLY A 13 23.52 -25.26 0.02
CA GLY A 13 23.27 -25.40 -1.40
C GLY A 13 21.75 -25.36 -1.56
N LEU A 14 21.21 -24.39 -2.30
CA LEU A 14 19.85 -24.42 -2.84
C LEU A 14 19.89 -23.82 -4.25
N SER A 15 20.43 -24.61 -5.17
CA SER A 15 20.00 -24.65 -6.56
C SER A 15 19.30 -26.00 -6.79
N ASP A 16 18.32 -26.00 -7.69
CA ASP A 16 17.46 -27.12 -8.10
C ASP A 16 16.21 -27.40 -7.25
N VAL A 17 15.18 -26.58 -7.47
CA VAL A 17 13.84 -27.13 -7.64
C VAL A 17 13.51 -27.11 -9.13
N SER A 18 13.48 -28.30 -9.71
CA SER A 18 13.06 -28.60 -11.07
C SER A 18 11.68 -28.02 -11.36
N LEU A 19 11.61 -27.14 -12.37
CA LEU A 19 10.37 -26.70 -12.99
C LEU A 19 9.81 -27.85 -13.82
N ASN A 20 8.99 -28.69 -13.20
CA ASN A 20 8.10 -29.59 -13.92
C ASN A 20 6.69 -29.44 -13.36
N GLY A 21 5.90 -28.60 -14.03
CA GLY A 21 4.55 -28.27 -13.66
C GLY A 21 4.01 -27.17 -14.57
N GLY A 22 3.77 -27.53 -15.84
CA GLY A 22 3.00 -26.68 -16.75
C GLY A 22 1.57 -26.54 -16.23
N SER A 23 1.35 -25.51 -15.42
CA SER A 23 0.02 -25.07 -15.00
C SER A 23 -0.28 -23.75 -15.72
N LYS A 24 -1.32 -23.77 -16.55
CA LYS A 24 -1.86 -22.63 -17.30
C LYS A 24 -1.99 -21.38 -16.41
N TRP A 25 -1.13 -20.39 -16.62
CA TRP A 25 -1.26 -19.02 -16.07
C TRP A 25 -2.27 -18.20 -16.88
N GLY A 26 -3.45 -18.76 -17.10
CA GLY A 26 -4.53 -18.14 -17.84
C GLY A 26 -5.83 -18.60 -17.23
N ASP A 27 -6.19 -18.01 -16.09
CA ASP A 27 -7.56 -17.84 -15.57
C ASP A 27 -7.53 -17.40 -14.10
N GLN A 28 -6.96 -16.23 -13.80
CA GLN A 28 -7.17 -15.54 -12.52
C GLN A 28 -6.78 -14.05 -12.63
N MET A 29 -7.41 -13.34 -13.57
CA MET A 29 -7.33 -11.87 -13.64
C MET A 29 -8.73 -11.29 -13.42
N SER A 30 -9.17 -11.21 -12.16
CA SER A 30 -10.16 -10.23 -11.68
C SER A 30 -10.54 -10.49 -10.22
N SER A 31 -9.74 -10.00 -9.28
CA SER A 31 -10.22 -9.84 -7.89
C SER A 31 -9.41 -8.79 -7.12
N LYS A 32 -9.45 -7.52 -7.55
CA LYS A 32 -9.50 -6.43 -6.55
C LYS A 32 -10.89 -6.60 -5.89
N SER A 33 -10.96 -7.37 -4.80
CA SER A 33 -12.19 -7.82 -4.15
C SER A 33 -13.09 -6.64 -3.80
N SER A 34 -14.34 -6.71 -4.24
CA SER A 34 -15.43 -5.86 -3.76
C SER A 34 -16.32 -6.75 -2.90
N SER A 35 -16.33 -6.52 -1.59
CA SER A 35 -17.37 -7.05 -0.71
C SER A 35 -18.72 -6.47 -1.15
N SER A 36 -19.60 -7.35 -1.63
CA SER A 36 -20.97 -7.04 -2.00
C SER A 36 -21.91 -7.43 -0.87
N ASP A 37 -22.60 -6.44 -0.30
CA ASP A 37 -23.86 -6.63 0.42
C ASP A 37 -25.00 -6.88 -0.59
N GLY A 38 -25.82 -7.90 -0.33
CA GLY A 38 -27.10 -8.08 -1.05
C GLY A 38 -27.78 -9.45 -0.94
N GLY A 39 -28.60 -9.64 0.10
CA GLY A 39 -30.02 -10.05 -0.03
C GLY A 39 -30.44 -11.51 -0.30
N SER A 40 -30.83 -12.19 0.79
CA SER A 40 -32.06 -13.02 1.03
C SER A 40 -32.41 -14.23 0.15
N VAL A 41 -32.56 -15.43 0.78
CA VAL A 41 -33.84 -16.18 0.95
C VAL A 41 -33.77 -17.15 2.15
N ARG A 42 -34.73 -16.97 3.07
CA ARG A 42 -35.48 -17.88 3.99
C ARG A 42 -34.83 -19.15 4.60
N GLY A 43 -34.97 -19.24 5.94
CA GLY A 43 -35.30 -20.49 6.64
C GLY A 43 -34.94 -20.52 8.13
N GLY A 44 -35.95 -20.59 9.01
CA GLY A 44 -35.82 -21.27 10.31
C GLY A 44 -35.78 -20.40 11.58
N ASP A 45 -36.90 -20.40 12.29
CA ASP A 45 -37.10 -19.85 13.64
C ASP A 45 -36.07 -20.32 14.68
N LYS A 46 -35.71 -19.42 15.62
CA LYS A 46 -35.81 -19.67 17.07
C LYS A 46 -35.63 -18.39 17.90
N ASN A 47 -36.73 -18.09 18.56
CA ASN A 47 -37.02 -17.11 19.61
C ASN A 47 -35.91 -16.97 20.69
N LYS A 48 -35.39 -15.75 20.89
CA LYS A 48 -34.83 -15.33 22.19
C LYS A 48 -35.14 -13.84 22.45
N LYS A 49 -36.02 -13.64 23.43
CA LYS A 49 -36.50 -12.36 23.96
C LYS A 49 -35.34 -11.49 24.46
N PHE A 50 -35.27 -10.24 23.98
CA PHE A 50 -34.82 -9.12 24.79
C PHE A 50 -35.68 -7.89 24.46
N ARG A 51 -36.45 -7.45 25.46
CA ARG A 51 -37.29 -6.23 25.44
C ARG A 51 -36.40 -5.01 25.18
N LYS A 52 -36.69 -4.24 24.12
CA LYS A 52 -36.21 -2.86 23.96
C LYS A 52 -37.31 -1.92 24.43
N ASN A 53 -37.03 -1.17 25.49
CA ASN A 53 -37.82 0.00 25.86
C ASN A 53 -37.52 1.12 24.86
N ASN A 54 -38.58 1.64 24.23
CA ASN A 54 -38.55 2.92 23.55
C ASN A 54 -38.56 4.02 24.62
N SER A 55 -37.48 4.79 24.70
CA SER A 55 -37.55 6.15 25.22
C SER A 55 -37.02 7.07 24.12
N SER A 56 -37.96 7.81 23.55
CA SER A 56 -37.72 8.97 22.71
C SER A 56 -36.99 10.03 23.51
N ASN A 57 -35.82 10.43 23.06
CA ASN A 57 -35.29 11.75 23.38
C ASN A 57 -34.66 12.35 22.12
N GLY A 58 -35.24 13.46 21.69
CA GLY A 58 -34.74 14.26 20.58
C GLY A 58 -33.50 15.01 21.01
N GLY A 59 -32.48 15.03 20.13
CA GLY A 59 -31.26 15.79 20.33
C GLY A 59 -30.40 15.79 19.07
N ASP A 60 -30.21 16.99 18.52
CA ASP A 60 -29.18 17.40 17.56
C ASP A 60 -29.17 16.83 16.14
N LYS A 61 -30.07 17.39 15.33
CA LYS A 61 -29.86 17.59 13.88
C LYS A 61 -28.81 18.69 13.64
N ASN A 62 -27.51 18.38 13.78
CA ASN A 62 -26.44 18.90 12.90
C ASN A 62 -25.04 18.36 13.28
N LYS A 63 -24.84 17.03 13.28
CA LYS A 63 -23.47 16.51 13.31
C LYS A 63 -22.84 16.77 11.94
N LYS A 64 -22.14 17.90 11.79
CA LYS A 64 -21.33 18.26 10.62
C LYS A 64 -20.40 17.06 10.36
N PHE A 65 -20.74 16.20 9.41
CA PHE A 65 -19.86 15.11 8.99
C PHE A 65 -18.62 15.76 8.39
N THR A 66 -17.58 15.93 9.19
CA THR A 66 -16.28 16.35 8.67
C THR A 66 -15.81 15.24 7.74
N LYS A 67 -15.71 15.53 6.45
CA LYS A 67 -15.21 14.56 5.48
C LYS A 67 -13.78 14.19 5.91
N ASN A 68 -13.54 12.90 6.18
CA ASN A 68 -12.24 12.42 6.65
C ASN A 68 -11.14 12.52 5.58
N THR A 69 -11.51 12.74 4.32
CA THR A 69 -10.58 13.00 3.23
C THR A 69 -11.10 14.14 2.38
N TYR A 70 -10.21 14.91 1.77
CA TYR A 70 -10.59 15.87 0.75
C TYR A 70 -9.40 16.20 -0.14
N ILE A 71 -9.69 16.82 -1.27
CA ILE A 71 -8.72 17.25 -2.27
C ILE A 71 -8.93 18.73 -2.54
N GLU A 72 -7.82 19.45 -2.68
CA GLU A 72 -7.79 20.83 -3.11
C GLU A 72 -6.92 20.92 -4.36
N VAL A 73 -7.44 21.61 -5.37
CA VAL A 73 -6.66 21.95 -6.56
C VAL A 73 -5.68 23.05 -6.18
N PHE A 74 -4.38 22.77 -6.30
CA PHE A 74 -3.34 23.75 -6.03
C PHE A 74 -3.00 24.56 -7.28
N ASP A 75 -2.79 23.87 -8.42
CA ASP A 75 -2.51 24.51 -9.70
C ASP A 75 -2.88 23.59 -10.88
N LYS A 76 -3.69 24.09 -11.82
CA LYS A 76 -4.03 23.45 -13.11
C LYS A 76 -3.74 24.36 -14.32
N SER A 77 -2.90 25.38 -14.13
CA SER A 77 -2.58 26.36 -15.18
C SER A 77 -1.71 25.80 -16.29
N LYS A 78 -1.02 24.67 -16.04
CA LYS A 78 -0.07 24.06 -16.96
C LYS A 78 -0.70 22.86 -17.66
N SER A 79 -0.52 22.77 -18.97
CA SER A 79 -0.98 21.62 -19.75
C SER A 79 -0.22 20.34 -19.44
N THR A 80 1.03 20.43 -19.01
CA THR A 80 1.92 19.28 -18.80
C THR A 80 1.72 18.56 -17.46
N HIS A 81 1.20 19.27 -16.47
CA HIS A 81 1.04 18.74 -15.11
C HIS A 81 0.10 19.59 -14.28
N HIS A 82 -0.52 18.96 -13.30
CA HIS A 82 -1.39 19.60 -12.32
C HIS A 82 -0.93 19.24 -10.90
N TYR A 83 -1.07 20.20 -9.99
CA TYR A 83 -0.74 20.03 -8.58
C TYR A 83 -2.01 20.03 -7.72
N TYR A 84 -2.02 19.14 -6.74
CA TYR A 84 -3.11 18.99 -5.79
C TYR A 84 -2.57 18.82 -4.37
N ASN A 85 -3.35 19.27 -3.39
CA ASN A 85 -3.18 18.88 -2.00
C ASN A 85 -4.27 17.87 -1.66
N VAL A 86 -3.87 16.66 -1.27
CA VAL A 86 -4.80 15.63 -0.79
C VAL A 86 -4.62 15.47 0.71
N TYR A 87 -5.75 15.38 1.43
CA TYR A 87 -5.78 15.30 2.87
C TYR A 87 -6.36 13.95 3.28
N PHE A 88 -5.61 13.22 4.10
CA PHE A 88 -6.05 11.98 4.70
C PHE A 88 -6.17 12.15 6.22
N TYR A 89 -7.38 12.46 6.66
CA TYR A 89 -7.73 12.95 8.00
C TYR A 89 -7.07 14.31 8.28
N LYS A 90 -7.15 14.82 9.52
CA LYS A 90 -6.50 16.08 9.97
C LYS A 90 -4.96 16.00 9.97
N GLU A 91 -4.37 15.23 9.05
CA GLU A 91 -2.95 15.10 8.86
C GLU A 91 -2.39 16.20 7.95
N LYS A 92 -1.05 16.28 7.91
CA LYS A 92 -0.34 17.11 6.93
C LYS A 92 -0.68 16.68 5.50
N THR A 93 -0.78 17.67 4.62
CA THR A 93 -1.04 17.56 3.19
C THR A 93 -0.14 16.56 2.49
N ILE A 94 -0.74 15.75 1.62
CA ILE A 94 -0.04 14.95 0.62
C ILE A 94 0.04 15.81 -0.65
N LYS A 95 1.27 16.18 -1.04
CA LYS A 95 1.53 16.95 -2.25
C LYS A 95 1.50 16.01 -3.45
N THR A 96 0.55 16.23 -4.35
CA THR A 96 0.29 15.31 -5.46
C THR A 96 0.56 16.00 -6.79
N THR A 97 1.43 15.37 -7.59
CA THR A 97 1.75 15.80 -8.96
C THR A 97 1.07 14.83 -9.92
N VAL A 98 0.14 15.33 -10.72
CA VAL A 98 -0.47 14.58 -11.82
C VAL A 98 0.20 15.03 -13.11
N THR A 99 0.76 14.12 -13.90
CA THR A 99 1.44 14.48 -15.15
C THR A 99 1.35 13.35 -16.17
N HIS A 100 1.53 13.72 -17.42
CA HIS A 100 1.75 12.80 -18.53
C HIS A 100 3.09 13.09 -19.23
N THR A 101 3.94 13.98 -18.68
CA THR A 101 5.19 14.37 -19.32
C THR A 101 6.40 13.77 -18.63
N ALA A 102 7.31 13.18 -19.40
CA ALA A 102 8.55 12.58 -18.92
C ALA A 102 9.37 13.53 -18.04
N SER A 103 9.57 14.78 -18.48
CA SER A 103 10.34 15.79 -17.73
C SER A 103 9.82 16.05 -16.30
N LYS A 104 8.51 15.92 -16.07
CA LYS A 104 7.91 16.09 -14.74
C LYS A 104 8.04 14.86 -13.86
N VAL A 105 8.09 13.68 -14.47
CA VAL A 105 8.46 12.44 -13.78
C VAL A 105 9.92 12.50 -13.36
N ASP A 106 10.84 12.90 -14.24
CA ASP A 106 12.27 13.09 -13.91
C ASP A 106 12.44 14.08 -12.75
N GLN A 107 11.74 15.21 -12.82
CA GLN A 107 11.77 16.22 -11.76
C GLN A 107 11.28 15.64 -10.41
N TRP A 108 10.19 14.84 -10.43
CA TRP A 108 9.68 14.22 -9.20
C TRP A 108 10.67 13.20 -8.62
N ILE A 109 11.30 12.37 -9.47
CA ILE A 109 12.30 11.38 -9.04
C ILE A 109 13.54 12.07 -8.46
N ASN A 110 14.05 13.10 -9.13
CA ASN A 110 15.18 13.89 -8.62
C ASN A 110 14.87 14.53 -7.27
N ASN A 111 13.65 15.02 -7.07
CA ASN A 111 13.23 15.54 -5.77
C ASN A 111 13.19 14.46 -4.69
N VAL A 112 12.79 13.23 -5.02
CA VAL A 112 12.85 12.09 -4.09
C VAL A 112 14.29 11.80 -3.69
N TYR A 113 15.20 11.69 -4.66
CA TYR A 113 16.62 11.45 -4.39
C TYR A 113 17.25 12.55 -3.53
N ASN A 114 16.99 13.82 -3.85
CA ASN A 114 17.49 14.95 -3.06
C ASN A 114 16.92 14.92 -1.63
N ALA A 115 15.62 14.66 -1.47
CA ALA A 115 14.98 14.64 -0.14
C ALA A 115 15.33 13.40 0.70
N LYS A 116 15.82 12.33 0.07
CA LYS A 116 16.11 11.04 0.70
C LYS A 116 17.57 10.61 0.54
N HIS A 117 18.48 11.53 0.21
CA HIS A 117 19.87 11.22 -0.14
C HIS A 117 20.58 10.32 0.88
N ASP A 118 20.35 10.51 2.19
CA ASP A 118 20.93 9.68 3.25
C ASP A 118 20.16 8.38 3.57
N LYS A 119 19.03 8.14 2.91
CA LYS A 119 18.06 7.05 3.23
C LYS A 119 17.54 6.38 1.97
N LEU A 120 18.40 6.18 0.98
CA LEU A 120 18.06 5.48 -0.26
C LEU A 120 18.12 3.96 -0.11
N ASP A 121 18.90 3.44 0.82
CA ASP A 121 18.92 2.01 1.12
C ASP A 121 17.62 1.61 1.84
N ASN A 122 16.90 0.65 1.27
CA ASN A 122 15.57 0.20 1.70
C ASN A 122 14.52 1.33 1.70
N LEU A 123 14.58 2.23 0.71
CA LEU A 123 13.56 3.26 0.54
C LEU A 123 12.19 2.61 0.23
N ILE A 124 11.22 2.83 1.12
CA ILE A 124 9.86 2.34 0.93
C ILE A 124 9.09 3.29 0.01
N VAL A 125 8.43 2.72 -1.00
CA VAL A 125 7.62 3.43 -1.99
C VAL A 125 6.25 2.77 -2.08
N GLY A 126 5.18 3.53 -1.83
CA GLY A 126 3.83 3.04 -2.08
C GLY A 126 3.54 3.05 -3.58
N LEU A 127 3.04 1.94 -4.12
CA LEU A 127 2.71 1.77 -5.53
C LEU A 127 1.29 1.22 -5.69
N ASP A 128 0.56 1.79 -6.65
CA ASP A 128 -0.67 1.17 -7.20
C ASP A 128 -0.78 1.57 -8.69
N ILE A 129 -1.62 0.85 -9.42
CA ILE A 129 -1.93 1.12 -10.82
C ILE A 129 -3.43 1.05 -11.08
N GLU A 130 -3.88 1.84 -12.06
CA GLU A 130 -5.28 1.86 -12.48
C GLU A 130 -5.42 1.76 -13.99
N TRP A 131 -6.48 1.07 -14.44
CA TRP A 131 -6.81 0.87 -15.84
C TRP A 131 -8.31 0.73 -16.03
N ARG A 132 -8.78 0.99 -17.26
CA ARG A 132 -10.19 0.78 -17.59
C ARG A 132 -10.52 -0.71 -17.52
N ARG A 133 -11.53 -1.10 -16.73
CA ARG A 133 -11.98 -2.51 -16.70
C ARG A 133 -12.67 -2.89 -18.01
N MET A 134 -12.46 -4.13 -18.45
CA MET A 134 -13.16 -4.67 -19.62
C MET A 134 -14.65 -4.83 -19.30
N ARG A 135 -15.54 -4.41 -20.21
CA ARG A 135 -16.99 -4.69 -20.07
C ARG A 135 -17.34 -6.13 -20.49
N ASN A 136 -16.60 -6.69 -21.45
CA ASN A 136 -16.86 -8.01 -22.03
C ASN A 136 -15.56 -8.83 -22.12
N TYR A 137 -15.62 -10.13 -21.82
CA TYR A 137 -14.47 -11.06 -21.78
C TYR A 137 -13.80 -11.27 -23.15
N GLN A 138 -14.49 -10.95 -24.24
CA GLN A 138 -14.00 -11.06 -25.62
C GLN A 138 -13.15 -9.85 -26.06
N SER A 139 -13.02 -8.81 -25.23
CA SER A 139 -12.24 -7.62 -25.55
C SER A 139 -10.76 -7.80 -25.23
N LYS A 140 -9.88 -7.13 -25.99
CA LYS A 140 -8.44 -7.08 -25.67
C LYS A 140 -8.26 -6.46 -24.28
N ARG A 141 -7.35 -7.05 -23.48
CA ARG A 141 -6.96 -6.51 -22.16
C ARG A 141 -6.55 -5.05 -22.27
N ASN A 142 -7.13 -4.18 -21.45
CA ASN A 142 -6.71 -2.78 -21.37
C ASN A 142 -5.34 -2.66 -20.69
N LYS A 143 -4.44 -1.86 -21.28
CA LYS A 143 -3.15 -1.52 -20.68
C LYS A 143 -3.33 -0.68 -19.40
N VAL A 144 -2.30 -0.64 -18.54
CA VAL A 144 -2.25 0.33 -17.43
C VAL A 144 -2.48 1.74 -17.96
N ALA A 145 -3.38 2.51 -17.35
CA ALA A 145 -3.63 3.89 -17.74
C ALA A 145 -2.90 4.87 -16.82
N VAL A 146 -2.77 4.53 -15.54
CA VAL A 146 -2.18 5.37 -14.51
C VAL A 146 -1.26 4.54 -13.61
N LEU A 147 -0.06 5.06 -13.35
CA LEU A 147 0.83 4.63 -12.27
C LEU A 147 0.77 5.63 -11.13
N GLN A 148 0.69 5.13 -9.90
CA GLN A 148 0.80 5.95 -8.69
C GLN A 148 2.04 5.55 -7.90
N LEU A 149 2.83 6.53 -7.50
CA LEU A 149 3.99 6.35 -6.61
C LEU A 149 3.88 7.32 -5.44
N CYS A 150 4.20 6.88 -4.24
CA CYS A 150 4.23 7.75 -3.07
C CYS A 150 5.46 7.48 -2.20
N VAL A 151 6.22 8.55 -1.92
CA VAL A 151 7.33 8.56 -0.96
C VAL A 151 7.07 9.65 0.07
N GLY A 152 6.88 9.26 1.33
CA GLY A 152 6.51 10.20 2.38
C GLY A 152 5.13 10.81 2.14
N ARG A 153 5.11 12.11 1.85
CA ARG A 153 3.89 12.88 1.52
C ARG A 153 3.95 13.47 0.11
N HIS A 154 4.76 12.89 -0.76
CA HIS A 154 4.87 13.29 -2.16
C HIS A 154 4.34 12.14 -3.02
N CYS A 155 3.22 12.40 -3.71
CA CYS A 155 2.61 11.45 -4.61
C CYS A 155 2.80 11.90 -6.06
N LEU A 156 3.22 10.97 -6.90
CA LEU A 156 3.22 11.10 -8.36
C LEU A 156 2.08 10.24 -8.91
N ILE A 157 1.30 10.83 -9.81
CA ILE A 157 0.30 10.15 -10.63
C ILE A 157 0.71 10.38 -12.09
N PHE A 158 1.22 9.32 -12.72
CA PHE A 158 1.68 9.36 -14.11
C PHE A 158 0.66 8.71 -15.03
N GLN A 159 0.16 9.44 -16.03
CA GLN A 159 -0.84 8.96 -16.99
C GLN A 159 -0.17 8.41 -18.25
N PHE A 160 -0.10 7.08 -18.40
CA PHE A 160 0.42 6.44 -19.61
C PHE A 160 -0.47 6.67 -20.84
N SER A 161 -1.79 6.83 -20.66
CA SER A 161 -2.74 6.92 -21.78
C SER A 161 -2.53 8.12 -22.70
N CYS A 162 -1.87 9.16 -22.20
CA CYS A 162 -1.58 10.39 -22.93
C CYS A 162 -0.13 10.86 -22.72
N CYS A 163 0.80 9.96 -22.36
CA CYS A 163 2.17 10.37 -22.09
C CYS A 163 2.94 10.72 -23.37
N ASP A 164 3.87 11.67 -23.25
CA ASP A 164 4.81 12.01 -24.32
C ASP A 164 5.91 10.94 -24.48
N ALA A 165 6.44 10.45 -23.36
CA ALA A 165 7.40 9.38 -23.26
C ALA A 165 7.37 8.77 -21.85
N ILE A 166 7.91 7.56 -21.73
CA ILE A 166 8.25 6.95 -20.44
C ILE A 166 9.74 7.24 -20.23
N PRO A 167 10.14 8.05 -19.24
CA PRO A 167 11.55 8.38 -19.05
C PRO A 167 12.35 7.19 -18.52
N GLU A 168 13.63 7.13 -18.91
CA GLU A 168 14.58 6.13 -18.42
C GLU A 168 14.73 6.18 -16.89
N SER A 169 14.68 7.37 -16.28
CA SER A 169 14.76 7.48 -14.83
C SER A 169 13.61 6.77 -14.11
N LEU A 170 12.43 6.64 -14.73
CA LEU A 170 11.34 5.85 -14.16
C LEU A 170 11.63 4.36 -14.25
N HIS A 171 12.25 3.91 -15.34
CA HIS A 171 12.71 2.53 -15.50
C HIS A 171 13.74 2.18 -14.42
N ASP A 172 14.73 3.05 -14.22
CA ASP A 172 15.76 2.88 -13.20
C ASP A 172 15.18 2.95 -11.78
N PHE A 173 14.25 3.88 -11.53
CA PHE A 173 13.63 4.05 -10.22
C PHE A 173 12.85 2.79 -9.81
N LEU A 174 12.01 2.24 -10.70
CA LEU A 174 11.26 1.01 -10.45
C LEU A 174 12.17 -0.23 -10.41
N GLY A 175 13.22 -0.23 -11.21
CA GLY A 175 14.22 -1.28 -11.30
C GLY A 175 15.27 -1.29 -10.18
N ASN A 176 15.24 -0.32 -9.27
CA ASN A 176 16.23 -0.18 -8.21
C ASN A 176 15.99 -1.18 -7.06
N GLU A 177 16.92 -2.12 -6.88
CA GLU A 177 16.84 -3.16 -5.85
C GLU A 177 17.00 -2.63 -4.42
N LYS A 178 17.50 -1.39 -4.26
CA LYS A 178 17.55 -0.71 -2.97
C LYS A 178 16.18 -0.23 -2.51
N PHE A 179 15.16 -0.20 -3.36
CA PHE A 179 13.83 0.30 -2.99
C PHE A 179 12.87 -0.87 -2.71
N ILE A 180 11.86 -0.63 -1.87
CA ILE A 180 10.82 -1.59 -1.52
C ILE A 180 9.50 -1.02 -1.99
N PHE A 181 8.88 -1.65 -2.98
CA PHE A 181 7.57 -1.24 -3.49
C PHE A 181 6.47 -2.00 -2.76
N VAL A 182 5.62 -1.26 -2.04
CA VAL A 182 4.55 -1.82 -1.21
C VAL A 182 3.18 -1.48 -1.81
N GLY A 183 2.28 -2.45 -1.77
CA GLY A 183 0.91 -2.31 -2.28
C GLY A 183 0.05 -3.52 -1.95
N SER A 184 -1.21 -3.48 -2.37
CA SER A 184 -2.17 -4.59 -2.23
C SER A 184 -2.41 -5.23 -3.59
N GLY A 185 -2.02 -6.49 -3.75
CA GLY A 185 -1.94 -7.14 -5.07
C GLY A 185 -0.69 -6.72 -5.86
N ILE A 186 0.36 -6.28 -5.18
CA ILE A 186 1.50 -5.57 -5.78
C ILE A 186 2.27 -6.39 -6.82
N GLN A 187 2.34 -7.71 -6.65
CA GLN A 187 2.99 -8.60 -7.61
C GLN A 187 2.24 -8.64 -8.95
N SER A 188 0.90 -8.62 -8.91
CA SER A 188 0.08 -8.56 -10.12
C SER A 188 0.24 -7.22 -10.82
N ASP A 189 0.36 -6.14 -10.05
CA ASP A 189 0.60 -4.80 -10.58
C ASP A 189 1.97 -4.68 -11.25
N ALA A 190 3.03 -5.18 -10.59
CA ALA A 190 4.37 -5.25 -11.15
C ALA A 190 4.43 -6.09 -12.44
N TYR A 191 3.80 -7.27 -12.45
CA TYR A 191 3.71 -8.09 -13.66
C TYR A 191 2.98 -7.37 -14.79
N LYS A 192 1.89 -6.66 -14.47
CA LYS A 192 1.13 -5.91 -15.46
C LYS A 192 1.93 -4.75 -16.05
N LEU A 193 2.70 -4.02 -15.24
CA LEU A 193 3.63 -2.97 -15.68
C LEU A 193 4.72 -3.52 -16.61
N LEU A 194 5.28 -4.69 -16.27
CA LEU A 194 6.26 -5.37 -17.11
C LEU A 194 5.67 -5.73 -18.48
N VAL A 195 4.49 -6.36 -18.51
CA VAL A 195 3.86 -6.79 -19.77
C VAL A 195 3.40 -5.59 -20.62
N ASP A 196 2.84 -4.55 -20.01
CA ASP A 196 2.27 -3.43 -20.79
C ASP A 196 3.31 -2.44 -21.30
N TYR A 197 4.39 -2.24 -20.54
CA TYR A 197 5.34 -1.13 -20.70
C TYR A 197 6.82 -1.52 -20.53
N ASN A 198 7.14 -2.81 -20.31
CA ASN A 198 8.48 -3.28 -20.00
C ASN A 198 9.10 -2.62 -18.75
N LEU A 199 8.27 -2.21 -17.79
CA LEU A 199 8.72 -1.62 -16.53
C LEU A 199 8.86 -2.72 -15.47
N ARG A 200 10.09 -3.13 -15.17
CA ARG A 200 10.39 -4.05 -14.06
C ARG A 200 10.27 -3.29 -12.73
N VAL A 201 9.51 -3.84 -11.80
CA VAL A 201 9.52 -3.42 -10.38
C VAL A 201 10.39 -4.42 -9.62
N ALA A 202 11.55 -3.99 -9.13
CA ALA A 202 12.62 -4.89 -8.73
C ALA A 202 12.32 -5.70 -7.45
N ARG A 203 11.79 -5.03 -6.42
CA ARG A 203 11.49 -5.64 -5.12
C ARG A 203 10.12 -5.17 -4.64
N THR A 204 9.20 -6.12 -4.51
CA THR A 204 7.83 -5.87 -4.08
C THR A 204 7.55 -6.58 -2.76
N GLU A 205 6.76 -5.94 -1.90
CA GLU A 205 6.31 -6.51 -0.63
C GLU A 205 4.78 -6.38 -0.53
N GLU A 206 4.10 -7.51 -0.39
CA GLU A 206 2.64 -7.58 -0.32
C GLU A 206 2.16 -7.19 1.08
N LEU A 207 1.36 -6.12 1.17
CA LEU A 207 0.93 -5.57 2.45
C LEU A 207 0.09 -6.56 3.28
N GLY A 208 -0.72 -7.39 2.63
CA GLY A 208 -1.51 -8.41 3.32
C GLY A 208 -0.63 -9.46 4.02
N SER A 209 0.44 -9.88 3.34
CA SER A 209 1.40 -10.86 3.88
C SER A 209 2.29 -10.25 4.96
N LEU A 210 2.75 -9.01 4.77
CA LEU A 210 3.44 -8.26 5.83
C LEU A 210 2.55 -8.08 7.06
N ALA A 211 1.27 -7.77 6.87
CA ALA A 211 0.33 -7.62 7.97
C ALA A 211 0.06 -8.93 8.70
N ALA A 212 -0.06 -10.04 7.96
CA ALA A 212 -0.17 -11.37 8.56
C ALA A 212 1.04 -11.66 9.45
N TYR A 213 2.24 -11.58 8.87
CA TYR A 213 3.50 -11.84 9.56
C TYR A 213 3.69 -10.97 10.82
N GLU A 214 3.46 -9.66 10.70
CA GLU A 214 3.72 -8.71 11.79
C GLU A 214 2.67 -8.71 12.91
N LEU A 215 1.48 -9.28 12.68
CA LEU A 215 0.37 -9.23 13.63
C LEU A 215 0.04 -10.60 14.26
N THR A 216 0.81 -11.64 13.94
CA THR A 216 0.68 -12.98 14.51
C THR A 216 1.94 -13.41 15.23
N GLU A 217 1.81 -14.26 16.25
CA GLU A 217 2.95 -14.70 17.08
C GLU A 217 3.56 -16.03 16.61
N THR A 218 2.76 -16.88 15.97
CA THR A 218 3.17 -18.22 15.53
C THR A 218 3.10 -18.36 14.01
N GLU A 219 3.85 -19.31 13.47
CA GLU A 219 3.79 -19.63 12.03
C GLU A 219 2.41 -20.17 11.63
N GLU A 220 1.78 -20.94 12.52
CA GLU A 220 0.42 -21.46 12.31
C GLU A 220 -0.62 -20.34 12.23
N ASP A 221 -0.57 -19.37 13.15
CA ASP A 221 -1.48 -18.22 13.15
C ASP A 221 -1.24 -17.32 11.94
N CYS A 222 0.02 -17.16 11.52
CA CYS A 222 0.37 -16.42 10.30
C CYS A 222 -0.28 -17.08 9.08
N ALA A 223 -0.12 -18.40 8.92
CA ALA A 223 -0.62 -19.15 7.78
C ALA A 223 -2.15 -19.06 7.64
N GLU A 224 -2.87 -19.03 8.76
CA GLU A 224 -4.33 -18.91 8.81
C GLU A 224 -4.82 -17.45 8.94
N SER A 225 -3.91 -16.47 8.85
CA SER A 225 -4.23 -15.08 9.09
C SER A 225 -5.18 -14.53 8.02
N PRO A 226 -6.30 -13.87 8.42
CA PRO A 226 -7.21 -13.26 7.46
C PRO A 226 -6.57 -12.09 6.70
N PHE A 227 -5.41 -11.59 7.15
CA PHE A 227 -4.73 -10.47 6.51
C PHE A 227 -4.10 -10.82 5.16
N HIS A 228 -3.79 -12.09 4.88
CA HIS A 228 -3.24 -12.50 3.57
C HIS A 228 -4.16 -12.10 2.41
N GLY A 229 -5.47 -12.20 2.59
CA GLY A 229 -6.48 -11.81 1.60
C GLY A 229 -7.03 -10.38 1.78
N ALA A 230 -6.57 -9.64 2.80
CA ALA A 230 -7.13 -8.35 3.14
C ALA A 230 -6.73 -7.29 2.11
N GLY A 231 -7.74 -6.60 1.56
CA GLY A 231 -7.51 -5.48 0.66
C GLY A 231 -7.06 -4.23 1.39
N LEU A 232 -6.51 -3.27 0.65
CA LEU A 232 -6.00 -2.00 1.19
C LEU A 232 -6.97 -1.25 2.12
N LYS A 233 -8.28 -1.29 1.85
CA LYS A 233 -9.31 -0.68 2.72
C LYS A 233 -9.33 -1.32 4.10
N GLU A 234 -9.31 -2.64 4.14
CA GLU A 234 -9.33 -3.42 5.37
C GLU A 234 -8.05 -3.24 6.17
N LEU A 235 -6.89 -3.37 5.52
CA LEU A 235 -5.59 -3.14 6.16
C LEU A 235 -5.50 -1.72 6.74
N THR A 236 -5.98 -0.70 6.02
CA THR A 236 -6.02 0.68 6.53
C THR A 236 -6.88 0.79 7.79
N ARG A 237 -8.06 0.14 7.80
CA ARG A 237 -8.97 0.14 8.95
C ARG A 237 -8.34 -0.58 10.14
N GLU A 238 -7.74 -1.74 9.93
CA GLU A 238 -7.22 -2.56 11.02
C GLU A 238 -5.89 -2.03 11.59
N ILE A 239 -4.99 -1.51 10.74
CA ILE A 239 -3.64 -1.11 11.16
C ILE A 239 -3.56 0.39 11.46
N LEU A 240 -4.12 1.22 10.59
CA LEU A 240 -4.08 2.69 10.76
C LEU A 240 -5.27 3.24 11.54
N LYS A 241 -6.27 2.39 11.86
CA LYS A 241 -7.53 2.77 12.52
C LYS A 241 -8.25 3.91 11.78
N LYS A 242 -8.24 3.83 10.44
CA LYS A 242 -8.80 4.84 9.53
C LYS A 242 -9.61 4.20 8.41
N GLU A 243 -10.72 4.81 8.07
CA GLU A 243 -11.50 4.47 6.88
C GLU A 243 -10.86 5.05 5.61
N LEU A 244 -10.62 4.18 4.63
CA LEU A 244 -10.18 4.54 3.27
C LEU A 244 -11.40 4.55 2.33
N PRO A 245 -11.77 5.71 1.75
CA PRO A 245 -12.93 5.80 0.87
C PRO A 245 -12.67 5.12 -0.49
N LYS A 246 -13.18 3.88 -0.64
CA LYS A 246 -13.15 3.14 -1.91
C LYS A 246 -14.51 3.19 -2.61
N LYS A 247 -14.82 4.30 -3.28
CA LYS A 247 -16.07 4.41 -4.07
C LYS A 247 -15.97 3.55 -5.33
N ARG A 248 -16.85 2.55 -5.46
CA ARG A 248 -16.91 1.66 -6.64
C ARG A 248 -17.02 2.43 -7.96
N GLY A 249 -17.81 3.51 -7.96
CA GLY A 249 -17.97 4.37 -9.13
C GLY A 249 -16.67 5.01 -9.62
N THR A 250 -15.73 5.33 -8.73
CA THR A 250 -14.41 5.88 -9.10
C THR A 250 -13.48 4.76 -9.58
N GLN A 251 -13.38 3.67 -8.81
CA GLN A 251 -12.52 2.52 -9.14
C GLN A 251 -12.84 1.92 -10.51
N TRP A 252 -14.12 1.89 -10.90
CA TRP A 252 -14.57 1.34 -12.18
C TRP A 252 -14.74 2.41 -13.27
N SER A 253 -14.35 3.66 -12.98
CA SER A 253 -14.47 4.73 -13.96
C SER A 253 -13.45 4.63 -15.08
N ASP A 254 -13.61 5.49 -16.08
CA ASP A 254 -12.67 5.56 -17.19
C ASP A 254 -11.38 6.27 -16.76
N TRP A 255 -10.33 5.47 -16.53
CA TRP A 255 -8.97 5.91 -16.20
C TRP A 255 -8.14 6.32 -17.43
N GLN A 256 -8.64 6.11 -18.64
CA GLN A 256 -7.92 6.42 -19.89
C GLN A 256 -8.20 7.85 -20.39
N LYS A 257 -8.94 8.66 -19.63
CA LYS A 257 -9.21 10.05 -19.99
C LYS A 257 -7.94 10.90 -19.92
N ASN A 258 -7.79 11.84 -20.85
CA ASN A 258 -6.64 12.76 -20.91
C ASN A 258 -6.44 13.56 -19.61
N PHE A 259 -7.54 13.84 -18.91
CA PHE A 259 -7.55 14.51 -17.61
C PHE A 259 -8.36 13.70 -16.61
N LEU A 260 -7.73 13.31 -15.51
CA LEU A 260 -8.42 12.72 -14.36
C LEU A 260 -9.33 13.75 -13.69
N ARG A 261 -10.47 13.26 -13.20
CA ARG A 261 -11.34 14.02 -12.29
C ARG A 261 -10.71 14.12 -10.90
N ASP A 262 -11.10 15.12 -10.12
CA ASP A 262 -10.57 15.31 -8.77
C ASP A 262 -10.83 14.09 -7.87
N GLU A 263 -11.94 13.38 -8.04
CA GLU A 263 -12.19 12.14 -7.29
C GLU A 263 -11.26 10.99 -7.70
N GLN A 264 -10.83 10.94 -8.96
CA GLN A 264 -9.84 9.96 -9.43
C GLN A 264 -8.47 10.31 -8.88
N VAL A 265 -8.11 11.59 -8.83
CA VAL A 265 -6.84 12.06 -8.24
C VAL A 265 -6.81 11.80 -6.73
N GLU A 266 -7.89 12.12 -6.00
CA GLU A 266 -8.01 11.84 -4.56
C GLU A 266 -7.84 10.33 -4.31
N TYR A 267 -8.57 9.49 -5.06
CA TYR A 267 -8.50 8.03 -4.93
C TYR A 267 -7.09 7.49 -5.20
N ALA A 268 -6.51 7.82 -6.36
CA ALA A 268 -5.19 7.35 -6.78
C ALA A 268 -4.08 7.79 -5.80
N CYS A 269 -4.16 9.04 -5.32
CA CYS A 269 -3.23 9.54 -4.32
C CYS A 269 -3.34 8.79 -3.00
N LEU A 270 -4.56 8.57 -2.51
CA LEU A 270 -4.78 7.90 -1.24
C LEU A 270 -4.32 6.45 -1.29
N ASP A 271 -4.50 5.75 -2.41
CA ASP A 271 -4.06 4.37 -2.57
C ASP A 271 -2.55 4.22 -2.46
N ALA A 272 -1.78 5.00 -3.21
CA ALA A 272 -0.32 4.98 -3.07
C ALA A 272 0.15 5.46 -1.68
N PHE A 273 -0.49 6.50 -1.13
CA PHE A 273 -0.10 7.05 0.18
C PHE A 273 -0.36 6.08 1.34
N VAL A 274 -1.53 5.44 1.38
CA VAL A 274 -1.84 4.50 2.45
C VAL A 274 -1.04 3.21 2.30
N SER A 275 -0.73 2.77 1.08
CA SER A 275 0.22 1.68 0.85
C SER A 275 1.60 2.01 1.42
N PHE A 276 2.14 3.20 1.12
CA PHE A 276 3.39 3.68 1.71
C PHE A 276 3.32 3.72 3.25
N ARG A 277 2.23 4.25 3.83
CA ARG A 277 2.06 4.35 5.28
C ARG A 277 1.97 3.00 5.98
N LEU A 278 1.30 2.03 5.37
CA LEU A 278 1.21 0.67 5.87
C LEU A 278 2.57 -0.02 5.79
N GLY A 279 3.27 0.07 4.64
CA GLY A 279 4.61 -0.47 4.49
C GLY A 279 5.59 0.10 5.52
N MET A 280 5.59 1.43 5.73
CA MET A 280 6.38 2.06 6.79
C MET A 280 6.04 1.55 8.20
N ARG A 281 4.79 1.16 8.46
CA ARG A 281 4.36 0.67 9.80
C ARG A 281 4.70 -0.81 10.02
N LEU A 282 4.72 -1.59 8.94
CA LEU A 282 4.94 -3.03 8.96
C LEU A 282 6.43 -3.36 8.83
N LEU A 283 7.19 -2.63 8.01
CA LEU A 283 8.61 -2.89 7.77
C LEU A 283 9.57 -2.24 8.77
N ASN A 284 9.12 -1.25 9.57
CA ASN A 284 9.99 -0.54 10.52
C ASN A 284 9.96 -1.09 11.97
N ARG A 285 10.03 -2.40 12.14
CA ARG A 285 10.54 -3.04 13.37
C ARG A 285 11.66 -4.01 12.94
N GLY A 286 12.88 -4.00 13.48
CA GLY A 286 13.30 -3.60 14.81
C GLY A 286 14.03 -2.26 14.96
N ASN A 287 13.51 -1.47 15.88
CA ASN A 287 14.27 -1.03 17.05
C ASN A 287 13.29 -1.04 18.22
N PRO A 288 13.52 -1.84 19.28
CA PRO A 288 12.73 -1.71 20.50
C PRO A 288 12.83 -0.27 21.00
N VAL A 289 11.71 0.23 21.51
CA VAL A 289 11.68 1.46 22.29
C VAL A 289 12.66 1.26 23.44
N HIS A 290 13.69 2.10 23.53
CA HIS A 290 14.37 2.30 24.81
C HIS A 290 13.34 2.90 25.77
N THR A 291 12.63 2.04 26.49
CA THR A 291 12.15 2.40 27.82
C THR A 291 13.41 2.52 28.65
N GLU A 292 13.89 3.73 28.86
CA GLU A 292 14.73 4.03 30.01
C GLU A 292 13.87 3.75 31.26
N ASN A 293 13.88 2.49 31.69
CA ASN A 293 13.57 2.17 33.07
C ASN A 293 14.74 2.73 33.88
N ASN A 294 14.48 3.83 34.58
CA ASN A 294 15.28 4.23 35.74
C ASN A 294 15.05 3.21 36.85
N ASP A 295 15.64 2.02 36.70
CA ASP A 295 15.92 1.15 37.83
C ASP A 295 17.20 1.69 38.46
N LYS A 296 17.01 2.51 39.50
CA LYS A 296 18.10 2.88 40.41
C LYS A 296 18.61 1.61 41.07
N ASP A 297 19.86 1.27 40.78
CA ASP A 297 20.64 0.28 41.50
C ASP A 297 20.71 0.66 42.99
N PRO A 298 20.17 -0.16 43.92
CA PRO A 298 20.19 0.14 45.35
C PRO A 298 21.51 -0.25 46.04
N SER A 299 22.63 -0.37 45.31
CA SER A 299 23.90 -0.84 45.87
C SER A 299 25.04 0.19 45.94
N GLN A 300 24.74 1.48 46.19
CA GLN A 300 25.78 2.44 46.60
C GLN A 300 25.56 2.94 48.04
N PRO A 301 26.56 2.80 48.94
CA PRO A 301 26.46 3.28 50.31
C PRO A 301 26.53 4.81 50.37
N GLU A 302 25.74 5.40 51.27
CA GLU A 302 25.77 6.82 51.62
C GLU A 302 27.16 7.19 52.15
N GLU A 303 27.86 8.10 51.46
CA GLU A 303 28.99 8.81 52.04
C GLU A 303 28.47 9.78 53.10
N VAL A 304 28.67 9.40 54.35
CA VAL A 304 28.64 10.30 55.51
C VAL A 304 30.09 10.72 55.74
N GLU A 305 30.42 11.99 55.56
CA GLU A 305 31.48 12.61 56.37
C GLU A 305 31.09 14.02 56.80
N GLU A 306 31.23 14.19 58.12
CA GLU A 306 31.06 15.38 58.94
C GLU A 306 32.32 16.26 58.86
N GLU A 307 32.14 17.58 58.73
CA GLU A 307 32.61 18.66 59.64
C GLU A 307 32.29 20.05 59.06
#